data_AF-A0A1M5S5M2-F1
#
_entry.id   AF-A0A1M5S5M2-F1
#
_cell.length_a   1.000
_cell.length_b   1.000
_cell.length_c   1.000
_cell.angle_alpha   90.00
_cell.angle_beta   90.00
_cell.angle_gamma   90.00
#
_symmetry.space_group_name_H-M   'P 1'
#
loop_
_entity.id
_entity.type
_entity.pdbx_description
1 polymer ?
#
loop_
_entity_poly.entity_id
_entity_poly.type
_entity_poly.pdbx_seq_one_letter_code
_entity_poly.pdbx_strand_id
1 'polypeptide(L)'
;MYIAGKNNNIDDQAIAIASLAVQAILYEVACHPSPGLVSKVSNGAHSDMDYFTFLDSAAALINPLIHCAKAGFSSDNPKEIFKKIRQIGQLGEGRMFHKTRGVNTHKGTLFLMGICCAAGGKVLYSGTGFSALQKIIQNMTEGIVDRELSSRVSELENTHPSRLTHGERLFLTHKVEGIRGEVQRGLPTVFDIALDVYRENQQLSQNSRLVQTLLAIMQFNEDTNILHRHSFETLKEVQENAKKIIALGGMTTAAGIKAIQEMDEDFCKRKIGPGGSADLLGVTVFLALLEGYMTENCILD
;
A
#
# COMPACT_ATOMS: atom_id res chain seq x y z
N MET A 1 -13.06 -25.73 6.65
CA MET A 1 -12.03 -26.01 7.66
C MET A 1 -11.02 -26.95 7.03
N TYR A 2 -10.01 -26.39 6.37
CA TYR A 2 -8.92 -27.16 5.78
C TYR A 2 -7.84 -27.26 6.86
N ILE A 3 -7.77 -28.41 7.52
CA ILE A 3 -6.69 -28.69 8.46
C ILE A 3 -5.52 -29.17 7.59
N ALA A 4 -4.58 -28.27 7.30
CA ALA A 4 -3.37 -28.60 6.57
C ALA A 4 -2.51 -29.54 7.44
N GLY A 5 -2.29 -30.75 6.94
CA GLY A 5 -1.33 -31.69 7.51
C GLY A 5 0.11 -31.22 7.29
N LYS A 6 0.97 -31.55 8.24
CA LYS A 6 2.39 -31.16 8.40
C LYS A 6 3.29 -31.58 7.23
N ASN A 7 3.22 -30.83 6.14
CA ASN A 7 4.30 -30.59 5.19
C ASN A 7 4.19 -29.12 4.80
N ASN A 8 5.10 -28.27 5.26
CA ASN A 8 5.13 -26.84 4.91
C ASN A 8 5.45 -26.68 3.42
N ASN A 9 4.43 -26.88 2.59
CA ASN A 9 4.53 -26.68 1.16
C ASN A 9 4.71 -25.19 0.90
N ILE A 10 5.82 -24.82 0.28
CA ILE A 10 6.13 -23.44 -0.13
C ILE A 10 4.96 -22.83 -0.90
N ASP A 11 4.26 -23.63 -1.72
CA ASP A 11 3.11 -23.16 -2.48
C ASP A 11 1.95 -22.76 -1.57
N ASP A 12 1.65 -23.54 -0.53
CA ASP A 12 0.56 -23.24 0.41
C ASP A 12 0.88 -21.97 1.23
N GLN A 13 2.14 -21.81 1.67
CA GLN A 13 2.56 -20.61 2.40
C GLN A 13 2.56 -19.36 1.49
N ALA A 14 3.01 -19.49 0.24
CA ALA A 14 2.95 -18.39 -0.73
C ALA A 14 1.50 -17.99 -1.06
N ILE A 15 0.59 -18.97 -1.19
CA ILE A 15 -0.85 -18.74 -1.36
C ILE A 15 -1.43 -18.04 -0.13
N ALA A 16 -1.07 -18.48 1.08
CA ALA A 16 -1.53 -17.85 2.32
C ALA A 16 -1.12 -16.37 2.38
N ILE A 17 0.16 -16.06 2.18
CA ILE A 17 0.67 -14.67 2.15
C ILE A 17 -0.09 -13.83 1.13
N ALA A 18 -0.24 -14.33 -0.10
CA ALA A 18 -0.95 -13.61 -1.16
C ALA A 18 -2.45 -13.42 -0.84
N SER A 19 -3.07 -14.39 -0.16
CA SER A 19 -4.47 -14.29 0.27
C SER A 19 -4.66 -13.17 1.31
N LEU A 20 -3.74 -13.04 2.26
CA LEU A 20 -3.73 -11.93 3.23
C LEU A 20 -3.54 -10.58 2.53
N ALA A 21 -2.68 -10.52 1.52
CA ALA A 21 -2.45 -9.32 0.73
C ALA A 21 -3.70 -8.89 -0.04
N VAL A 22 -4.38 -9.84 -0.71
CA VAL A 22 -5.64 -9.56 -1.41
C VAL A 22 -6.74 -9.17 -0.43
N GLN A 23 -6.82 -9.83 0.73
CA GLN A 23 -7.75 -9.43 1.80
C GLN A 23 -7.51 -7.99 2.24
N ALA A 24 -6.26 -7.57 2.39
CA ALA A 24 -5.91 -6.20 2.76
C ALA A 24 -6.29 -5.17 1.69
N ILE A 25 -6.10 -5.50 0.40
CA ILE A 25 -6.56 -4.66 -0.72
C ILE A 25 -8.08 -4.51 -0.69
N LEU A 26 -8.82 -5.59 -0.40
CA LEU A 26 -10.28 -5.53 -0.28
C LEU A 26 -10.74 -4.73 0.95
N TYR A 27 -9.99 -4.76 2.05
CA TYR A 27 -10.28 -3.97 3.24
C TYR A 27 -10.08 -2.49 2.98
N GLU A 28 -9.04 -2.11 2.23
CA GLU A 28 -8.78 -0.73 1.83
C GLU A 28 -9.98 -0.12 1.10
N VAL A 29 -10.46 -0.73 0.01
CA VAL A 29 -11.62 -0.21 -0.73
C VAL A 29 -12.95 -0.35 0.03
N ALA A 30 -13.03 -1.21 1.04
CA ALA A 30 -14.20 -1.30 1.92
C ALA A 30 -14.24 -0.17 2.97
N CYS A 31 -13.15 0.55 3.17
CA CYS A 31 -13.02 1.64 4.13
C CYS A 31 -14.00 2.78 3.81
N HIS A 32 -14.83 3.18 4.78
CA HIS A 32 -15.76 4.30 4.63
C HIS A 32 -16.14 4.95 5.98
N PRO A 33 -16.17 6.30 6.11
CA PRO A 33 -15.80 7.26 5.08
C PRO A 33 -14.30 7.26 4.81
N SER A 34 -13.92 7.40 3.54
CA SER A 34 -12.53 7.32 3.07
C SER A 34 -12.24 8.56 2.23
N PRO A 35 -11.81 9.68 2.86
CA PRO A 35 -11.87 10.99 2.25
C PRO A 35 -11.33 11.08 0.82
N GLY A 36 -12.24 11.25 -0.14
CA GLY A 36 -11.93 11.40 -1.57
C GLY A 36 -11.45 10.14 -2.29
N LEU A 37 -11.50 8.98 -1.63
CA LEU A 37 -11.14 7.67 -2.19
C LEU A 37 -12.37 6.92 -2.71
N VAL A 38 -12.12 5.92 -3.55
CA VAL A 38 -13.18 4.98 -3.95
C VAL A 38 -13.56 4.13 -2.75
N SER A 39 -14.86 3.92 -2.56
CA SER A 39 -15.43 3.02 -1.58
C SER A 39 -16.66 2.33 -2.12
N LYS A 40 -17.28 1.46 -1.30
CA LYS A 40 -18.55 0.80 -1.66
C LYS A 40 -19.68 1.78 -2.01
N VAL A 41 -19.65 3.00 -1.47
CA VAL A 41 -20.76 3.97 -1.59
C VAL A 41 -20.42 5.20 -2.42
N SER A 42 -19.16 5.36 -2.86
CA SER A 42 -18.70 6.55 -3.58
C SER A 42 -17.53 6.20 -4.51
N ASN A 43 -17.46 6.87 -5.66
CA ASN A 43 -16.27 6.83 -6.53
C ASN A 43 -15.18 7.84 -6.06
N GLY A 44 -15.39 8.53 -4.95
CA GLY A 44 -14.45 9.49 -4.42
C GLY A 44 -14.16 10.64 -5.38
N ALA A 45 -12.88 10.97 -5.52
CA ALA A 45 -12.35 11.95 -6.46
C ALA A 45 -12.30 11.47 -7.92
N HIS A 46 -12.71 10.24 -8.21
CA HIS A 46 -12.48 9.57 -9.47
C HIS A 46 -13.72 9.50 -10.36
N SER A 47 -13.50 9.60 -11.68
CA SER A 47 -14.55 9.43 -12.70
C SER A 47 -14.30 8.22 -13.62
N ASP A 48 -13.14 7.60 -13.49
CA ASP A 48 -12.62 6.52 -14.34
C ASP A 48 -12.65 5.15 -13.66
N MET A 49 -12.95 5.09 -12.36
CA MET A 49 -13.00 3.86 -11.55
C MET A 49 -14.12 3.93 -10.52
N ASP A 50 -14.58 2.76 -10.12
CA ASP A 50 -15.59 2.53 -9.08
C ASP A 50 -15.22 1.32 -8.20
N TYR A 51 -16.07 1.03 -7.21
CA TYR A 51 -15.87 -0.11 -6.31
C TYR A 51 -15.66 -1.44 -7.05
N PHE A 52 -16.40 -1.71 -8.12
CA PHE A 52 -16.28 -2.97 -8.86
C PHE A 52 -14.99 -3.04 -9.67
N THR A 53 -14.52 -1.90 -10.19
CA THR A 53 -13.20 -1.79 -10.84
C THR A 53 -12.08 -2.19 -9.86
N PHE A 54 -12.19 -1.79 -8.58
CA PHE A 54 -11.27 -2.22 -7.52
C PHE A 54 -11.34 -3.72 -7.26
N LEU A 55 -12.55 -4.31 -7.17
CA LEU A 55 -12.70 -5.76 -6.99
C LEU A 55 -12.09 -6.56 -8.15
N ASP A 56 -12.38 -6.14 -9.38
CA ASP A 56 -11.83 -6.74 -10.59
C ASP A 56 -10.31 -6.64 -10.63
N SER A 57 -9.78 -5.47 -10.25
CA SER A 57 -8.35 -5.26 -10.11
C SER A 57 -7.73 -6.16 -9.04
N ALA A 58 -8.30 -6.26 -7.84
CA ALA A 58 -7.78 -7.10 -6.76
C ALA A 58 -7.72 -8.57 -7.19
N ALA A 59 -8.76 -9.06 -7.87
CA ALA A 59 -8.78 -10.41 -8.42
C ALA A 59 -7.67 -10.67 -9.44
N ALA A 60 -7.34 -9.67 -10.28
CA ALA A 60 -6.24 -9.79 -11.26
C ALA A 60 -4.86 -9.88 -10.60
N LEU A 61 -4.71 -9.36 -9.38
CA LEU A 61 -3.44 -9.33 -8.64
C LEU A 61 -3.15 -10.60 -7.84
N ILE A 62 -4.11 -11.51 -7.64
CA ILE A 62 -3.93 -12.77 -6.89
C ILE A 62 -2.68 -13.54 -7.37
N ASN A 63 -2.63 -13.87 -8.66
CA ASN A 63 -1.53 -14.66 -9.23
C ASN A 63 -0.17 -13.95 -9.15
N PRO A 64 -0.04 -12.66 -9.55
CA PRO A 64 1.19 -11.90 -9.33
C PRO A 64 1.66 -11.90 -7.87
N LEU A 65 0.76 -11.72 -6.90
CA LEU A 65 1.11 -11.68 -5.48
C LEU A 65 1.58 -13.05 -4.96
N ILE A 66 0.98 -14.16 -5.42
CA ILE A 66 1.47 -15.52 -5.14
C ILE A 66 2.91 -15.68 -5.63
N HIS A 67 3.19 -15.26 -6.87
CA HIS A 67 4.54 -15.36 -7.42
C HIS A 67 5.55 -14.45 -6.71
N CYS A 68 5.14 -13.26 -6.27
CA CYS A 68 5.97 -12.39 -5.43
C CYS A 68 6.30 -13.07 -4.10
N ALA A 69 5.30 -13.62 -3.39
CA ALA A 69 5.53 -14.36 -2.15
C ALA A 69 6.47 -15.56 -2.38
N LYS A 70 6.21 -16.36 -3.41
CA LYS A 70 7.03 -17.53 -3.79
C LYS A 70 8.48 -17.16 -4.10
N ALA A 71 8.74 -16.01 -4.70
CA ALA A 71 10.11 -15.54 -4.94
C ALA A 71 10.90 -15.32 -3.64
N GLY A 72 10.21 -14.96 -2.55
CA GLY A 72 10.78 -14.84 -1.21
C GLY A 72 11.26 -16.17 -0.61
N PHE A 73 10.63 -17.29 -0.98
CA PHE A 73 11.01 -18.63 -0.52
C PHE A 73 12.22 -19.19 -1.28
N SER A 74 13.36 -18.51 -1.14
CA SER A 74 14.59 -18.87 -1.82
C SER A 74 15.83 -18.50 -1.01
N SER A 75 16.95 -19.15 -1.32
CA SER A 75 18.27 -18.82 -0.78
C SER A 75 18.84 -17.51 -1.35
N ASP A 76 18.18 -16.92 -2.35
CA ASP A 76 18.61 -15.67 -2.96
C ASP A 76 18.69 -14.54 -1.94
N ASN A 77 19.64 -13.63 -2.17
CA ASN A 77 19.72 -12.41 -1.38
C ASN A 77 18.55 -11.45 -1.75
N PRO A 78 18.20 -10.50 -0.86
CA PRO A 78 17.09 -9.57 -1.08
C PRO A 78 17.12 -8.81 -2.42
N LYS A 79 18.29 -8.42 -2.93
CA LYS A 79 18.40 -7.69 -4.21
C LYS A 79 18.01 -8.56 -5.41
N GLU A 80 18.38 -9.83 -5.40
CA GLU A 80 18.00 -10.77 -6.47
C GLU A 80 16.50 -11.09 -6.42
N ILE A 81 15.94 -11.25 -5.22
CA ILE A 81 14.49 -11.40 -5.05
C ILE A 81 13.78 -10.16 -5.60
N PHE A 82 14.27 -8.95 -5.28
CA PHE A 82 13.71 -7.71 -5.78
C PHE A 82 13.69 -7.66 -7.32
N LYS A 83 14.80 -8.01 -7.98
CA LYS A 83 14.86 -8.07 -9.45
C LYS A 83 13.80 -9.01 -10.04
N LYS A 84 13.59 -10.19 -9.44
CA LYS A 84 12.56 -11.15 -9.88
C LYS A 84 11.16 -10.58 -9.75
N ILE A 85 10.83 -9.99 -8.59
CA ILE A 85 9.49 -9.44 -8.37
C ILE A 85 9.20 -8.19 -9.20
N ARG A 86 10.22 -7.47 -9.70
CA ARG A 86 10.00 -6.39 -10.67
C ARG A 86 9.44 -6.91 -11.99
N GLN A 87 9.93 -8.05 -12.48
CA GLN A 87 9.40 -8.70 -13.69
C GLN A 87 7.97 -9.21 -13.45
N ILE A 88 7.73 -9.85 -12.30
CA ILE A 88 6.38 -10.32 -11.90
C ILE A 88 5.41 -9.13 -11.80
N GLY A 89 5.85 -8.02 -11.20
CA GLY A 89 5.07 -6.80 -11.06
C GLY A 89 4.66 -6.18 -12.40
N GLN A 90 5.56 -6.14 -13.38
CA GLN A 90 5.23 -5.67 -14.75
C GLN A 90 4.16 -6.53 -15.42
N LEU A 91 4.23 -7.85 -15.27
CA LEU A 91 3.20 -8.76 -15.77
C LEU A 91 1.87 -8.58 -15.02
N GLY A 92 1.94 -8.38 -13.70
CA GLY A 92 0.77 -8.09 -12.87
C GLY A 92 0.09 -6.77 -13.23
N GLU A 93 0.88 -5.73 -13.51
CA GLU A 93 0.40 -4.44 -13.99
C GLU A 93 -0.33 -4.59 -15.35
N GLY A 94 0.24 -5.35 -16.28
CA GLY A 94 -0.43 -5.65 -17.55
C GLY A 94 -1.77 -6.37 -17.38
N ARG A 95 -1.84 -7.35 -16.46
CA ARG A 95 -3.10 -8.05 -16.13
C ARG A 95 -4.12 -7.12 -15.50
N MET A 96 -3.68 -6.28 -14.55
CA MET A 96 -4.51 -5.29 -13.90
C MET A 96 -5.12 -4.34 -14.93
N PHE A 97 -4.30 -3.74 -15.80
CA PHE A 97 -4.77 -2.83 -16.84
C PHE A 97 -5.72 -3.52 -17.82
N HIS A 98 -5.43 -4.74 -18.24
CA HIS A 98 -6.33 -5.48 -19.12
C HIS A 98 -7.70 -5.68 -18.48
N LYS A 99 -7.72 -6.11 -17.21
CA LYS A 99 -8.94 -6.39 -16.46
C LYS A 99 -9.75 -5.12 -16.18
N THR A 100 -9.09 -3.99 -15.96
CA THR A 100 -9.69 -2.68 -15.66
C THR A 100 -9.85 -1.77 -16.89
N ARG A 101 -9.69 -2.31 -18.11
CA ARG A 101 -9.84 -1.58 -19.37
C ARG A 101 -8.93 -0.34 -19.49
N GLY A 102 -7.71 -0.44 -18.97
CA GLY A 102 -6.67 0.59 -19.04
C GLY A 102 -6.66 1.56 -17.85
N VAL A 103 -7.50 1.34 -16.83
CA VAL A 103 -7.57 2.20 -15.66
C VAL A 103 -6.48 1.84 -14.63
N ASN A 104 -5.81 2.84 -14.08
CA ASN A 104 -4.76 2.63 -13.09
C ASN A 104 -5.36 2.54 -11.67
N THR A 105 -5.82 1.35 -11.29
CA THR A 105 -6.52 1.13 -10.01
C THR A 105 -5.57 0.82 -8.85
N HIS A 106 -4.60 -0.10 -9.03
CA HIS A 106 -3.74 -0.61 -7.95
C HIS A 106 -2.27 -0.73 -8.35
N LYS A 107 -1.74 0.14 -9.22
CA LYS A 107 -0.31 0.05 -9.62
C LYS A 107 0.63 0.32 -8.44
N GLY A 108 0.34 1.33 -7.62
CA GLY A 108 1.11 1.65 -6.41
C GLY A 108 0.97 0.52 -5.38
N THR A 109 -0.25 0.07 -5.14
CA THR A 109 -0.56 -1.08 -4.29
C THR A 109 0.20 -2.34 -4.70
N LEU A 110 0.19 -2.72 -5.98
CA LEU A 110 0.91 -3.90 -6.48
C LEU A 110 2.42 -3.78 -6.22
N PHE A 111 2.99 -2.59 -6.42
CA PHE A 111 4.41 -2.37 -6.16
C PHE A 111 4.75 -2.60 -4.69
N LEU A 112 4.02 -1.95 -3.77
CA LEU A 112 4.25 -2.08 -2.34
C LEU A 112 3.96 -3.50 -1.85
N MET A 113 2.80 -4.03 -2.22
CA MET A 113 2.33 -5.33 -1.76
C MET A 113 3.18 -6.47 -2.32
N GLY A 114 3.64 -6.38 -3.56
CA GLY A 114 4.58 -7.34 -4.14
C GLY A 114 5.90 -7.43 -3.35
N ILE A 115 6.45 -6.29 -2.93
CA ILE A 115 7.66 -6.23 -2.09
C ILE A 115 7.38 -6.85 -0.72
N CYS A 116 6.27 -6.47 -0.07
CA CYS A 116 5.91 -6.97 1.25
C CYS A 116 5.59 -8.47 1.24
N CYS A 117 4.93 -9.00 0.21
CA CYS A 117 4.72 -10.44 0.03
C CYS A 117 6.04 -11.19 -0.11
N ALA A 118 6.96 -10.70 -0.94
CA ALA A 118 8.27 -11.32 -1.12
C ALA A 118 9.11 -11.27 0.16
N ALA A 119 9.07 -10.15 0.89
CA ALA A 119 9.70 -10.04 2.19
C ALA A 119 9.10 -11.02 3.20
N GLY A 120 7.78 -11.19 3.22
CA GLY A 120 7.09 -12.18 4.06
C GLY A 120 7.54 -13.62 3.75
N GLY A 121 7.63 -13.98 2.48
CA GLY A 121 8.16 -15.28 2.06
C GLY A 121 9.63 -15.46 2.50
N LYS A 122 10.43 -14.39 2.41
CA LYS A 122 11.83 -14.42 2.84
C LYS A 122 11.97 -14.58 4.36
N VAL A 123 11.14 -13.91 5.14
CA VAL A 123 11.09 -14.05 6.60
C VAL A 123 10.83 -15.50 7.00
N LEU A 124 9.81 -16.13 6.39
CA LEU A 124 9.45 -17.52 6.68
C LEU A 124 10.54 -18.50 6.24
N TYR A 125 11.10 -18.31 5.04
CA TYR A 125 12.19 -19.15 4.54
C TYR A 125 13.43 -19.10 5.44
N SER A 126 13.74 -17.93 5.98
CA SER A 126 14.92 -17.73 6.84
C SER A 126 14.65 -17.94 8.33
N GLY A 127 13.41 -18.17 8.76
CA GLY A 127 13.06 -18.36 10.17
C GLY A 127 13.38 -17.15 11.06
N THR A 128 13.34 -15.93 10.50
CA THR A 128 13.84 -14.70 11.18
C THR A 128 12.76 -13.93 11.96
N GLY A 129 11.48 -14.26 11.77
CA GLY A 129 10.35 -13.60 12.42
C GLY A 129 9.98 -12.23 11.84
N PHE A 130 8.83 -11.71 12.27
CA PHE A 130 8.23 -10.47 11.73
C PHE A 130 9.13 -9.23 11.88
N SER A 131 9.93 -9.15 12.94
CA SER A 131 10.84 -8.02 13.20
C SER A 131 11.92 -7.84 12.11
N ALA A 132 12.24 -8.88 11.34
CA ALA A 132 13.19 -8.80 10.23
C ALA A 132 12.59 -8.19 8.95
N LEU A 133 11.26 -8.06 8.85
CA LEU A 133 10.57 -7.68 7.61
C LEU A 133 11.03 -6.30 7.10
N GLN A 134 11.09 -5.31 8.00
CA GLN A 134 11.48 -3.94 7.65
C GLN A 134 12.88 -3.90 7.03
N LYS A 135 13.84 -4.61 7.65
CA LYS A 135 15.21 -4.68 7.17
C LYS A 135 15.32 -5.42 5.83
N ILE A 136 14.55 -6.48 5.64
CA ILE A 136 14.49 -7.20 4.36
C ILE A 136 13.97 -6.27 3.26
N ILE A 137 12.91 -5.50 3.51
CA ILE A 137 12.34 -4.55 2.54
C ILE A 137 13.38 -3.47 2.16
N GLN A 138 14.10 -2.91 3.15
CA GLN A 138 15.22 -1.98 2.90
C GLN A 138 16.29 -2.62 2.01
N ASN A 139 16.71 -3.85 2.32
CA ASN A 139 17.75 -4.54 1.57
C ASN A 139 17.30 -4.91 0.14
N MET A 140 16.02 -5.26 -0.05
CA MET A 140 15.43 -5.51 -1.37
C MET A 140 15.50 -4.25 -2.25
N THR A 141 15.23 -3.09 -1.65
CA THR A 141 15.00 -1.84 -2.37
C THR A 141 16.15 -0.85 -2.26
N GLU A 142 17.29 -1.28 -1.73
CA GLU A 142 18.48 -0.45 -1.58
C GLU A 142 18.87 0.24 -2.90
N GLY A 143 19.04 1.56 -2.83
CA GLY A 143 19.42 2.42 -3.96
C GLY A 143 18.37 2.52 -5.07
N ILE A 144 17.11 2.11 -4.85
CA ILE A 144 16.06 2.24 -5.86
C ILE A 144 15.79 3.70 -6.25
N VAL A 145 15.81 4.63 -5.31
CA VAL A 145 15.59 6.07 -5.60
C VAL A 145 16.69 6.56 -6.52
N ASP A 146 17.95 6.26 -6.19
CA ASP A 146 19.07 6.67 -7.02
C ASP A 146 19.03 6.01 -8.41
N ARG A 147 18.82 4.69 -8.46
CA ARG A 147 18.81 3.92 -9.71
C ARG A 147 17.65 4.24 -10.64
N GLU A 148 16.46 4.50 -10.09
CA GLU A 148 15.25 4.74 -10.91
C GLU A 148 14.97 6.22 -11.13
N LEU A 149 15.48 7.13 -10.28
CA LEU A 149 15.16 8.55 -10.32
C LEU A 149 16.42 9.43 -10.44
N SER A 150 17.34 9.41 -9.48
CA SER A 150 18.45 10.38 -9.41
C SER A 150 19.49 10.22 -10.53
N SER A 151 19.98 9.00 -10.75
CA SER A 151 20.99 8.68 -11.78
C SER A 151 20.47 8.88 -13.21
N ARG A 152 19.15 8.96 -13.37
CA ARG A 152 18.47 9.10 -14.66
C ARG A 152 17.90 10.50 -14.89
N VAL A 153 18.20 11.47 -14.03
CA VAL A 153 17.65 12.84 -14.14
C VAL A 153 17.80 13.40 -15.55
N SER A 154 19.00 13.36 -16.14
CA SER A 154 19.21 13.87 -17.50
C SER A 154 18.44 13.08 -18.56
N GLU A 155 18.23 11.77 -18.40
CA GLU A 155 17.40 10.98 -19.31
C GLU A 155 15.92 11.36 -19.18
N LEU A 156 15.44 11.55 -17.94
CA LEU A 156 14.07 11.90 -17.63
C LEU A 156 13.73 13.33 -18.10
N GLU A 157 14.65 14.29 -17.96
CA GLU A 157 14.51 15.67 -18.46
C GLU A 157 14.36 15.72 -19.99
N ASN A 158 15.05 14.81 -20.69
CA ASN A 158 14.95 14.68 -22.15
C ASN A 158 13.78 13.80 -22.61
N THR A 159 13.04 13.18 -21.68
CA THR A 159 11.91 12.31 -22.00
C THR A 159 10.64 13.13 -22.19
N HIS A 160 9.87 12.79 -23.23
CA HIS A 160 8.60 13.46 -23.49
C HIS A 160 7.67 13.34 -22.25
N PRO A 161 7.03 14.43 -21.77
CA PRO A 161 6.28 14.42 -20.50
C PRO A 161 5.20 13.33 -20.39
N SER A 162 4.57 12.97 -21.51
CA SER A 162 3.56 11.90 -21.58
C SER A 162 4.10 10.48 -21.36
N ARG A 163 5.42 10.28 -21.43
CA ARG A 163 6.09 9.00 -21.18
C ARG A 163 6.59 8.87 -19.74
N LEU A 164 6.63 9.97 -18.99
CA LEU A 164 7.00 9.97 -17.58
C LEU A 164 5.83 9.50 -16.73
N THR A 165 6.12 8.62 -15.76
CA THR A 165 5.19 8.32 -14.68
C THR A 165 4.98 9.56 -13.81
N HIS A 166 3.84 9.61 -13.11
CA HIS A 166 3.54 10.72 -12.19
C HIS A 166 4.66 10.93 -11.14
N GLY A 167 5.22 9.83 -10.61
CA GLY A 167 6.31 9.88 -9.65
C GLY A 167 7.62 10.41 -10.23
N GLU A 168 8.00 10.01 -11.45
CA GLU A 168 9.21 10.55 -12.11
C GLU A 168 9.11 12.05 -12.36
N ARG A 169 7.93 12.52 -12.78
CA ARG A 169 7.68 13.95 -12.98
C ARG A 169 7.81 14.74 -11.68
N LEU A 170 7.17 14.28 -10.61
CA LEU A 170 7.25 14.91 -9.28
C LEU A 170 8.67 14.91 -8.72
N PHE A 171 9.43 13.84 -8.96
CA PHE A 171 10.83 13.80 -8.56
C PHE A 171 11.67 14.85 -9.31
N LEU A 172 11.48 15.00 -10.62
CA LEU A 172 12.21 16.01 -11.38
C LEU A 172 11.92 17.43 -10.89
N THR A 173 10.65 17.77 -10.67
CA THR A 173 10.24 19.14 -10.35
C THR A 173 10.41 19.50 -8.88
N HIS A 174 10.23 18.53 -7.97
CA HIS A 174 10.14 18.81 -6.53
C HIS A 174 10.96 17.86 -5.65
N LYS A 175 11.74 16.94 -6.23
CA LYS A 175 12.54 15.92 -5.50
C LYS A 175 11.72 15.03 -4.56
N VAL A 176 10.43 14.91 -4.84
CA VAL A 176 9.49 14.01 -4.17
C VAL A 176 9.79 12.56 -4.58
N GLU A 177 10.14 11.72 -3.61
CA GLU A 177 10.51 10.31 -3.87
C GLU A 177 9.30 9.36 -3.91
N GLY A 178 8.21 9.73 -3.22
CA GLY A 178 6.98 8.93 -3.09
C GLY A 178 7.22 7.52 -2.55
N ILE A 179 6.42 6.56 -3.05
CA ILE A 179 6.45 5.16 -2.61
C ILE A 179 7.82 4.47 -2.77
N ARG A 180 8.68 4.96 -3.67
CA ARG A 180 10.06 4.46 -3.83
C ARG A 180 10.93 4.85 -2.64
N GLY A 181 10.80 6.09 -2.19
CA GLY A 181 11.45 6.56 -0.97
C GLY A 181 10.97 5.79 0.26
N GLU A 182 9.65 5.55 0.35
CA GLU A 182 9.08 4.77 1.45
C GLU A 182 9.68 3.38 1.52
N VAL A 183 9.65 2.58 0.44
CA VAL A 183 10.21 1.21 0.50
C VAL A 183 11.72 1.20 0.73
N GLN A 184 12.47 2.14 0.14
CA GLN A 184 13.92 2.24 0.35
C GLN A 184 14.28 2.46 1.82
N ARG A 185 13.48 3.27 2.53
CA ARG A 185 13.62 3.50 3.97
C ARG A 185 12.99 2.39 4.83
N GLY A 186 12.30 1.42 4.24
CA GLY A 186 11.62 0.36 4.96
C GLY A 186 10.26 0.76 5.49
N LEU A 187 9.49 1.54 4.72
CA LEU A 187 8.10 1.93 4.99
C LEU A 187 7.91 2.58 6.38
N PRO A 188 8.64 3.67 6.73
CA PRO A 188 8.56 4.29 8.05
C PRO A 188 7.13 4.73 8.41
N THR A 189 6.36 5.25 7.44
CA THR A 189 4.94 5.62 7.68
C THR A 189 4.10 4.42 8.15
N VAL A 190 4.44 3.22 7.69
CA VAL A 190 3.73 1.99 8.08
C VAL A 190 4.23 1.47 9.42
N PHE A 191 5.54 1.26 9.56
CA PHE A 191 6.13 0.61 10.73
C PHE A 191 6.15 1.48 11.97
N ASP A 192 6.42 2.79 11.81
CA ASP A 192 6.65 3.69 12.93
C ASP A 192 5.36 4.42 13.37
N ILE A 193 4.28 4.31 12.58
CA ILE A 193 3.04 5.06 12.81
C ILE A 193 1.81 4.17 12.60
N ALA A 194 1.56 3.73 11.36
CA ALA A 194 0.25 3.18 11.00
C ALA A 194 -0.03 1.82 11.67
N LEU A 195 0.98 0.96 11.82
CA LEU A 195 0.82 -0.34 12.51
C LEU A 195 0.42 -0.15 13.97
N ASP A 196 1.05 0.79 14.67
CA ASP A 196 0.74 1.05 16.08
C ASP A 196 -0.67 1.62 16.23
N VAL A 197 -1.05 2.60 15.41
CA VAL A 197 -2.44 3.10 15.38
C VAL A 197 -3.44 1.98 15.10
N TYR A 198 -3.15 1.10 14.14
CA TYR A 198 -4.04 -0.02 13.81
C TYR A 198 -4.14 -1.02 14.98
N ARG A 199 -3.04 -1.30 15.68
CA ARG A 199 -3.01 -2.23 16.84
C ARG A 199 -3.69 -1.65 18.07
N GLU A 200 -3.48 -0.37 18.36
CA GLU A 200 -4.04 0.32 19.55
C GLU A 200 -5.55 0.56 19.46
N ASN A 201 -6.13 0.43 18.26
CA ASN A 201 -7.56 0.68 18.01
C ASN A 201 -8.38 -0.60 17.78
N GLN A 202 -7.98 -1.73 18.39
CA GLN A 202 -8.68 -3.02 18.29
C GLN A 202 -10.11 -3.02 18.85
N GLN A 203 -10.41 -2.12 19.80
CA GLN A 203 -11.76 -1.91 20.35
C GLN A 203 -12.74 -1.30 19.34
N LEU A 204 -12.24 -0.66 18.28
CA LEU A 204 -13.08 -0.11 17.23
C LEU A 204 -13.58 -1.20 16.30
N SER A 205 -14.71 -0.95 15.62
CA SER A 205 -15.12 -1.80 14.50
C SER A 205 -14.01 -1.88 13.44
N GLN A 206 -13.96 -2.97 12.67
CA GLN A 206 -12.96 -3.13 11.61
C GLN A 206 -12.92 -1.92 10.67
N ASN A 207 -14.08 -1.40 10.25
CA ASN A 207 -14.17 -0.22 9.41
C ASN A 207 -13.65 1.05 10.11
N SER A 208 -14.10 1.32 11.35
CA SER A 208 -13.64 2.48 12.12
C SER A 208 -12.13 2.46 12.34
N ARG A 209 -11.54 1.28 12.54
CA ARG A 209 -10.10 1.10 12.67
C ARG A 209 -9.35 1.41 11.38
N LEU A 210 -9.88 1.01 10.23
CA LEU A 210 -9.33 1.34 8.91
C LEU A 210 -9.34 2.86 8.67
N VAL A 211 -10.47 3.51 8.93
CA VAL A 211 -10.62 4.97 8.76
C VAL A 211 -9.67 5.74 9.70
N GLN A 212 -9.58 5.32 10.96
CA GLN A 212 -8.66 5.92 11.93
C GLN A 212 -7.19 5.81 11.48
N THR A 213 -6.81 4.65 10.95
CA THR A 213 -5.45 4.39 10.47
C THR A 213 -5.15 5.16 9.19
N LEU A 214 -6.12 5.27 8.29
CA LEU A 214 -6.00 6.05 7.06
C LEU A 214 -5.73 7.52 7.38
N LEU A 215 -6.48 8.11 8.31
CA LEU A 215 -6.23 9.49 8.76
C LEU A 215 -4.85 9.63 9.40
N ALA A 216 -4.42 8.64 10.18
CA ALA A 216 -3.10 8.67 10.78
C ALA A 216 -1.99 8.73 9.72
N ILE A 217 -2.11 7.94 8.65
CA ILE A 217 -1.21 7.97 7.50
C ILE A 217 -1.25 9.33 6.80
N MET A 218 -2.45 9.87 6.55
CA MET A 218 -2.64 11.17 5.86
C MET A 218 -1.97 12.35 6.57
N GLN A 219 -1.71 12.26 7.89
CA GLN A 219 -1.01 13.33 8.63
C GLN A 219 0.45 13.54 8.20
N PHE A 220 1.09 12.50 7.65
CA PHE A 220 2.54 12.44 7.43
C PHE A 220 2.93 12.05 6.01
N ASN A 221 2.08 11.31 5.30
CA ASN A 221 2.40 10.84 3.97
C ASN A 221 2.54 12.01 2.97
N GLU A 222 3.63 12.01 2.20
CA GLU A 222 3.83 12.92 1.08
C GLU A 222 3.14 12.34 -0.17
N ASP A 223 1.81 12.44 -0.19
CA ASP A 223 0.98 11.72 -1.16
C ASP A 223 1.15 12.26 -2.59
N THR A 224 1.89 11.50 -3.39
CA THR A 224 2.13 11.82 -4.81
C THR A 224 0.87 11.87 -5.66
N ASN A 225 -0.23 11.20 -5.28
CA ASN A 225 -1.50 11.31 -6.03
C ASN A 225 -2.15 12.68 -5.83
N ILE A 226 -2.02 13.27 -4.63
CA ILE A 226 -2.45 14.64 -4.37
C ILE A 226 -1.54 15.60 -5.15
N LEU A 227 -0.23 15.50 -5.00
CA LEU A 227 0.73 16.41 -5.65
C LEU A 227 0.65 16.38 -7.17
N HIS A 228 0.35 15.22 -7.75
CA HIS A 228 0.20 15.09 -9.20
C HIS A 228 -1.04 15.83 -9.75
N ARG A 229 -2.15 15.82 -9.01
CA ARG A 229 -3.43 16.41 -9.47
C ARG A 229 -3.68 17.82 -8.94
N HIS A 230 -2.99 18.19 -7.85
CA HIS A 230 -3.19 19.42 -7.10
C HIS A 230 -1.85 20.12 -6.83
N SER A 231 -1.56 20.44 -5.56
CA SER A 231 -0.46 21.30 -5.14
C SER A 231 0.08 20.89 -3.77
N PHE A 232 1.24 21.44 -3.37
CA PHE A 232 1.78 21.25 -2.03
C PHE A 232 0.90 21.90 -0.96
N GLU A 233 0.24 23.00 -1.28
CA GLU A 233 -0.71 23.67 -0.41
C GLU A 233 -1.89 22.73 -0.10
N THR A 234 -2.41 22.05 -1.12
CA THR A 234 -3.47 21.04 -0.94
C THR A 234 -2.99 19.84 -0.12
N LEU A 235 -1.77 19.35 -0.36
CA LEU A 235 -1.20 18.27 0.47
C LEU A 235 -1.10 18.68 1.94
N LYS A 236 -0.58 19.89 2.20
CA LYS A 236 -0.46 20.44 3.56
C LYS A 236 -1.83 20.61 4.22
N GLU A 237 -2.82 21.09 3.47
CA GLU A 237 -4.21 21.19 3.92
C GLU A 237 -4.76 19.81 4.33
N VAL A 238 -4.56 18.77 3.52
CA VAL A 238 -4.96 17.40 3.83
C VAL A 238 -4.33 16.92 5.14
N GLN A 239 -3.01 17.11 5.29
CA GLN A 239 -2.26 16.74 6.49
C GLN A 239 -2.76 17.48 7.73
N GLU A 240 -3.04 18.78 7.63
CA GLU A 240 -3.56 19.59 8.73
C GLU A 240 -5.00 19.21 9.11
N ASN A 241 -5.86 18.93 8.13
CA ASN A 241 -7.22 18.47 8.39
C ASN A 241 -7.21 17.10 9.09
N ALA A 242 -6.39 16.16 8.63
CA ALA A 242 -6.21 14.86 9.30
C ALA A 242 -5.74 15.04 10.75
N LYS A 243 -4.76 15.92 11.01
CA LYS A 243 -4.28 16.23 12.37
C LYS A 243 -5.38 16.78 13.26
N LYS A 244 -6.17 17.74 12.76
CA LYS A 244 -7.31 18.33 13.49
C LYS A 244 -8.35 17.27 13.83
N ILE A 245 -8.70 16.41 12.89
CA ILE A 245 -9.68 15.34 13.09
C ILE A 245 -9.19 14.31 14.13
N ILE A 246 -7.93 13.90 14.05
CA ILE A 246 -7.33 13.00 15.05
C ILE A 246 -7.34 13.65 16.43
N ALA A 247 -7.06 14.96 16.54
CA ALA A 247 -7.15 15.70 17.80
C ALA A 247 -8.59 15.80 18.35
N LEU A 248 -9.61 15.76 17.48
CA LEU A 248 -11.02 15.62 17.87
C LEU A 248 -11.39 14.20 18.30
N GLY A 249 -10.46 13.24 18.23
CA GLY A 249 -10.66 11.83 18.57
C GLY A 249 -11.00 10.94 17.37
N GLY A 250 -11.04 11.47 16.15
CA GLY A 250 -11.28 10.71 14.92
C GLY A 250 -12.53 9.83 15.01
N MET A 251 -12.39 8.53 14.75
CA MET A 251 -13.50 7.57 14.79
C MET A 251 -13.99 7.22 16.20
N THR A 252 -13.36 7.74 17.25
CA THR A 252 -13.75 7.46 18.65
C THR A 252 -14.79 8.45 19.19
N THR A 253 -15.03 9.58 18.51
CA THR A 253 -15.96 10.62 18.95
C THR A 253 -16.95 10.99 17.85
N ALA A 254 -18.14 11.47 18.26
CA ALA A 254 -19.13 11.96 17.31
C ALA A 254 -18.64 13.18 16.51
N ALA A 255 -17.86 14.06 17.14
CA ALA A 255 -17.28 15.24 16.50
C ALA A 255 -16.25 14.87 15.43
N GLY A 256 -15.37 13.90 15.73
CA GLY A 256 -14.40 13.39 14.76
C GLY A 256 -15.06 12.69 13.59
N ILE A 257 -16.04 11.79 13.84
CA ILE A 257 -16.81 11.12 12.78
C ILE A 257 -17.46 12.13 11.84
N LYS A 258 -18.11 13.16 12.39
CA LYS A 258 -18.73 14.22 11.60
C LYS A 258 -17.71 14.96 10.73
N ALA A 259 -16.56 15.34 11.30
CA ALA A 259 -15.50 16.02 10.57
C ALA A 259 -14.89 15.16 9.45
N ILE A 260 -14.82 13.84 9.63
CA ILE A 260 -14.37 12.90 8.60
C ILE A 260 -15.35 12.87 7.42
N GLN A 261 -16.66 12.84 7.70
CA GLN A 261 -17.70 12.89 6.67
C GLN A 261 -17.65 14.21 5.89
N GLU A 262 -17.51 15.34 6.59
CA GLU A 262 -17.35 16.65 5.96
C GLU A 262 -16.09 16.72 5.08
N MET A 263 -14.97 16.16 5.55
CA MET A 263 -13.73 16.06 4.77
C MET A 263 -13.89 15.17 3.53
N ASP A 264 -14.58 14.04 3.65
CA ASP A 264 -14.86 13.15 2.52
C ASP A 264 -15.71 13.85 1.44
N GLU A 265 -16.77 14.53 1.84
CA GLU A 265 -17.59 15.31 0.92
C GLU A 265 -16.80 16.42 0.21
N ASP A 266 -15.98 17.18 0.95
CA ASP A 266 -15.16 18.24 0.37
C ASP A 266 -14.15 17.67 -0.64
N PHE A 267 -13.47 16.58 -0.28
CA PHE A 267 -12.46 15.95 -1.12
C PHE A 267 -13.07 15.36 -2.39
N CYS A 268 -14.25 14.74 -2.29
CA CYS A 268 -15.00 14.31 -3.46
C CYS A 268 -15.34 15.49 -4.38
N LYS A 269 -15.86 16.60 -3.84
CA LYS A 269 -16.23 17.80 -4.61
C LYS A 269 -15.02 18.44 -5.30
N ARG A 270 -13.89 18.53 -4.61
CA ARG A 270 -12.64 19.12 -5.10
C ARG A 270 -11.74 18.14 -5.85
N LYS A 271 -12.17 16.87 -5.98
CA LYS A 271 -11.40 15.79 -6.61
C LYS A 271 -10.03 15.56 -5.98
N ILE A 272 -9.93 15.68 -4.67
CA ILE A 272 -8.71 15.40 -3.90
C ILE A 272 -8.72 13.92 -3.53
N GLY A 273 -7.82 13.14 -4.12
CA GLY A 273 -7.75 11.69 -3.91
C GLY A 273 -6.39 11.28 -3.31
N PRO A 274 -6.31 11.00 -2.00
CA PRO A 274 -5.08 10.58 -1.30
C PRO A 274 -4.76 9.10 -1.53
N GLY A 275 -4.61 8.70 -2.80
CA GLY A 275 -4.43 7.31 -3.17
C GLY A 275 -3.11 6.70 -2.67
N GLY A 276 -2.06 7.50 -2.48
CA GLY A 276 -0.81 6.99 -1.90
C GLY A 276 -0.99 6.64 -0.42
N SER A 277 -1.86 7.36 0.29
CA SER A 277 -2.22 7.05 1.68
C SER A 277 -3.09 5.80 1.76
N ALA A 278 -3.97 5.59 0.78
CA ALA A 278 -4.76 4.37 0.64
C ALA A 278 -3.87 3.13 0.39
N ASP A 279 -2.89 3.25 -0.51
CA ASP A 279 -1.90 2.22 -0.77
C ASP A 279 -1.18 1.79 0.52
N LEU A 280 -0.75 2.77 1.34
CA LEU A 280 -0.10 2.49 2.62
C LEU A 280 -1.07 1.87 3.64
N LEU A 281 -2.35 2.25 3.66
CA LEU A 281 -3.36 1.59 4.50
C LEU A 281 -3.46 0.09 4.16
N GLY A 282 -3.52 -0.25 2.87
CA GLY A 282 -3.51 -1.63 2.41
C GLY A 282 -2.28 -2.39 2.91
N VAL A 283 -1.09 -1.78 2.83
CA VAL A 283 0.15 -2.36 3.38
C VAL A 283 0.06 -2.56 4.89
N THR A 284 -0.42 -1.57 5.65
CA THR A 284 -0.57 -1.68 7.11
C THR A 284 -1.46 -2.85 7.50
N VAL A 285 -2.62 -3.01 6.85
CA VAL A 285 -3.54 -4.11 7.11
C VAL A 285 -2.90 -5.45 6.78
N PHE A 286 -2.23 -5.55 5.63
CA PHE A 286 -1.52 -6.77 5.25
C PHE A 286 -0.46 -7.16 6.28
N LEU A 287 0.36 -6.20 6.71
CA LEU A 287 1.42 -6.46 7.68
C LEU A 287 0.87 -6.90 9.05
N ALA A 288 -0.23 -6.29 9.51
CA ALA A 288 -0.90 -6.73 10.73
C ALA A 288 -1.46 -8.17 10.61
N LEU A 289 -2.04 -8.52 9.46
CA LEU A 289 -2.51 -9.89 9.18
C LEU A 289 -1.34 -10.89 9.10
N LEU A 290 -0.25 -10.50 8.44
CA LEU A 290 0.94 -11.33 8.27
C LEU A 290 1.62 -11.62 9.61
N GLU A 291 1.70 -10.63 10.51
CA GLU A 291 2.22 -10.80 11.87
C GLU A 291 1.41 -11.84 12.66
N GLY A 292 0.08 -11.77 12.58
CA GLY A 292 -0.81 -12.76 13.19
C GLY A 292 -0.56 -14.16 12.62
N TYR A 293 -0.50 -14.29 11.30
CA TYR A 293 -0.20 -15.55 10.62
C TYR A 293 1.16 -16.14 11.02
N MET A 294 2.20 -15.31 11.14
CA MET A 294 3.53 -15.78 11.57
C MET A 294 3.52 -16.24 13.03
N THR A 295 2.82 -15.53 13.91
CA THR A 295 2.76 -15.85 15.35
C THR A 295 2.00 -17.15 15.61
N GLU A 296 0.87 -17.37 14.92
CA GLU A 296 0.10 -18.62 15.02
C GLU A 296 0.92 -19.83 14.56
N ASN A 297 1.76 -19.68 13.54
CA ASN A 297 2.65 -20.74 13.09
C ASN A 297 3.83 -20.99 14.06
N CYS A 298 4.29 -19.99 14.82
CA CYS A 298 5.37 -20.14 15.80
C CYS A 298 4.91 -20.79 17.13
N ILE A 299 3.64 -20.68 17.52
CA ILE A 299 3.11 -21.27 18.77
C ILE A 299 2.86 -22.78 18.65
N LEU A 300 2.91 -23.32 17.42
CA LEU A 300 2.65 -24.73 17.12
C LEU A 300 3.93 -25.60 17.04
N ASP A 301 5.09 -25.01 17.32
CA ASP A 301 6.40 -25.66 17.49
C ASP A 301 6.76 -25.84 18.97
#